data_AF-A0A6G4ZX01-F1
#
_entry.id   AF-A0A6G4ZX01-F1
#
_cell.length_a   1.000
_cell.length_b   1.000
_cell.length_c   1.000
_cell.angle_alpha   90.00
_cell.angle_beta   90.00
_cell.angle_gamma   90.00
#
_symmetry.space_group_name_H-M   'P 1'
#
loop_
_entity.id
_entity.type
_entity.pdbx_description
1 polymer ?
#
loop_
_entity_poly.entity_id
_entity_poly.type
_entity_poly.pdbx_seq_one_letter_code
_entity_poly.pdbx_strand_id
1 'polypeptide(L)'
;FVHLKQTQSSAAQLQFSIGVEGRGNTMKYSLLAALIAQGIISFSSAKDLPSQSCKDENGNEVDWFIIYKLPRSTLKSVNPTGGKFAYVDSENSKKTLEYWPISQQDLFKNSNPIAYTLRSLYERTTSEDILYFAYNDEPPKTNEGKWKGKGHSKGVVLFDKTAGFWLLHSVPKFMKGLKSGQYVFPENAKNNGQMFVCFTFRTEQVEKIAELLRTQNAKVYARQLPGWIGGSFEKVTLLASNKFEEKAKP
;
A
#
# COMPACT_ATOMS: atom_id res chain seq x y z
N PHE A 1 -11.93 8.04 -33.34
CA PHE A 1 -11.22 6.74 -33.29
C PHE A 1 -9.73 7.02 -33.29
N VAL A 2 -9.09 6.90 -32.12
CA VAL A 2 -7.64 7.06 -31.96
C VAL A 2 -7.07 5.66 -31.80
N HIS A 3 -6.27 5.22 -32.76
CA HIS A 3 -5.49 3.98 -32.68
C HIS A 3 -4.10 4.31 -32.11
N LEU A 4 -3.80 3.77 -30.93
CA LEU A 4 -2.45 3.72 -30.38
C LEU A 4 -1.75 2.48 -30.93
N LYS A 5 -0.73 2.67 -31.77
CA LYS A 5 0.23 1.61 -32.12
C LYS A 5 1.32 1.56 -31.06
N GLN A 6 1.43 0.42 -30.40
CA GLN A 6 2.52 0.08 -29.49
C GLN A 6 3.73 -0.32 -30.33
N THR A 7 4.80 0.48 -30.32
CA THR A 7 6.09 0.10 -30.91
C THR A 7 6.96 -0.53 -29.83
N GLN A 8 7.22 -1.83 -29.97
CA GLN A 8 8.26 -2.52 -29.22
C GLN A 8 9.63 -2.00 -29.69
N SER A 9 10.42 -1.46 -28.77
CA SER A 9 11.83 -1.14 -29.01
C SER A 9 12.67 -2.37 -28.61
N SER A 10 13.19 -3.06 -29.63
CA SER A 10 14.22 -4.08 -29.47
C SER A 10 15.55 -3.39 -29.17
N ALA A 11 16.22 -3.82 -28.10
CA ALA A 11 17.53 -3.34 -27.71
C ALA A 11 18.55 -3.63 -28.82
N ALA A 12 19.23 -2.59 -29.29
CA ALA A 12 20.34 -2.70 -30.22
C ALA A 12 21.50 -3.46 -29.56
N GLN A 13 21.81 -4.66 -30.06
CA GLN A 13 23.04 -5.36 -29.73
C GLN A 13 24.21 -4.64 -30.41
N LEU A 14 25.07 -3.99 -29.62
CA LEU A 14 26.39 -3.58 -30.05
C LEU A 14 27.26 -4.83 -30.23
N GLN A 15 27.42 -5.28 -31.48
CA GLN A 15 28.44 -6.26 -31.84
C GLN A 15 29.81 -5.56 -31.88
N PHE A 16 30.70 -5.89 -30.95
CA PHE A 16 32.12 -5.59 -31.09
C PHE A 16 32.83 -6.82 -31.69
N SER A 17 33.23 -6.73 -32.96
CA SER A 17 34.17 -7.68 -33.57
C SER A 17 35.60 -7.25 -33.23
N ILE A 18 36.34 -8.09 -32.51
CA ILE A 18 37.80 -7.95 -32.37
C ILE A 18 38.43 -8.88 -33.40
N GLY A 19 38.90 -8.31 -34.52
CA GLY A 19 39.73 -9.03 -35.49
C GLY A 19 41.17 -9.05 -35.01
N VAL A 20 41.77 -10.24 -34.89
CA VAL A 20 43.22 -10.40 -34.72
C VAL A 20 43.73 -11.24 -35.87
N GLU A 21 44.43 -10.60 -36.81
CA GLU A 21 45.06 -11.25 -37.95
C GLU A 21 46.58 -11.06 -37.83
N GLY A 22 47.33 -12.16 -37.65
CA GLY A 22 48.77 -12.11 -37.50
C GLY A 22 49.41 -13.46 -37.18
N ARG A 23 50.01 -14.06 -38.20
CA ARG A 23 50.75 -15.33 -38.25
C ARG A 23 51.82 -15.49 -37.15
N GLY A 24 51.98 -16.71 -36.63
CA GLY A 24 53.24 -17.15 -36.01
C GLY A 24 53.06 -18.10 -34.82
N ASN A 25 53.82 -19.19 -34.86
CA ASN A 25 53.78 -20.37 -33.98
C ASN A 25 53.84 -20.12 -32.45
N THR A 26 53.11 -20.98 -31.74
CA THR A 26 53.40 -21.59 -30.41
C THR A 26 53.78 -20.69 -29.23
N MET A 27 52.84 -20.46 -28.29
CA MET A 27 53.13 -20.62 -26.86
C MET A 27 51.87 -20.54 -25.97
N LYS A 28 51.61 -21.64 -25.25
CA LYS A 28 50.94 -21.80 -23.94
C LYS A 28 50.21 -20.58 -23.36
N TYR A 29 48.88 -20.55 -23.53
CA TYR A 29 47.98 -19.70 -22.76
C TYR A 29 47.83 -20.25 -21.33
N SER A 30 48.65 -19.78 -20.41
CA SER A 30 48.42 -19.94 -18.98
C SER A 30 48.65 -18.59 -18.31
N LEU A 31 47.62 -18.13 -17.58
CA LEU A 31 47.59 -17.03 -16.60
C LEU A 31 46.88 -15.70 -16.94
N LEU A 32 46.23 -15.52 -18.11
CA LEU A 32 45.43 -14.30 -18.36
C LEU A 32 43.95 -14.50 -18.69
N ALA A 33 43.39 -15.69 -18.44
CA ALA A 33 41.94 -15.96 -18.54
C ALA A 33 41.22 -15.94 -17.17
N ALA A 34 41.89 -15.47 -16.11
CA ALA A 34 41.40 -15.50 -14.74
C ALA A 34 40.65 -14.23 -14.29
N LEU A 35 40.41 -13.24 -15.16
CA LEU A 35 39.77 -11.98 -14.76
C LEU A 35 38.49 -11.60 -15.51
N ILE A 36 37.98 -12.44 -16.41
CA ILE A 36 36.69 -12.18 -17.11
C ILE A 36 35.59 -13.18 -16.68
N ALA A 37 35.85 -13.99 -15.65
CA ALA A 37 34.86 -14.87 -15.03
C ALA A 37 34.22 -14.29 -13.74
N GLN A 38 34.57 -13.07 -13.33
CA GLN A 38 34.04 -12.41 -12.13
C GLN A 38 33.40 -11.05 -12.45
N GLY A 39 32.59 -10.99 -13.51
CA GLY A 39 32.08 -9.70 -14.00
C GLY A 39 30.64 -9.68 -14.49
N ILE A 40 29.86 -10.76 -14.32
CA ILE A 40 28.40 -10.69 -14.51
C ILE A 40 27.79 -10.55 -13.13
N ILE A 41 27.94 -9.37 -12.54
CA ILE A 41 26.98 -8.91 -11.53
C ILE A 41 25.70 -8.71 -12.34
N SER A 42 24.81 -9.70 -12.30
CA SER A 42 23.41 -9.48 -12.61
C SER A 42 22.93 -8.41 -11.65
N PHE A 43 22.98 -7.13 -12.07
CA PHE A 43 22.13 -6.10 -11.50
C PHE A 43 20.71 -6.45 -11.93
N SER A 44 20.13 -7.47 -11.29
CA SER A 44 18.70 -7.44 -11.04
C SER A 44 18.51 -6.15 -10.28
N SER A 45 18.01 -5.12 -10.97
CA SER A 45 17.44 -3.96 -10.31
C SER A 45 16.27 -4.52 -9.51
N ALA A 46 16.54 -4.97 -8.29
CA ALA A 46 15.54 -5.05 -7.27
C ALA A 46 14.93 -3.65 -7.29
N LYS A 47 13.67 -3.56 -7.71
CA LYS A 47 12.90 -2.38 -7.35
C LYS A 47 12.96 -2.40 -5.83
N ASP A 48 13.75 -1.54 -5.22
CA ASP A 48 13.69 -1.31 -3.78
C ASP A 48 12.28 -0.77 -3.55
N LEU A 49 11.36 -1.70 -3.25
CA LEU A 49 9.97 -1.36 -3.03
C LEU A 49 9.91 -0.53 -1.73
N PRO A 50 9.05 0.49 -1.65
CA PRO A 50 9.15 1.48 -0.60
C PRO A 50 8.73 0.96 0.77
N SER A 51 9.46 1.34 1.82
CA SER A 51 9.27 0.84 3.19
C SER A 51 7.80 0.90 3.67
N GLN A 52 7.09 1.97 3.30
CA GLN A 52 5.66 2.16 3.52
C GLN A 52 4.89 1.89 2.21
N SER A 53 4.30 0.71 2.11
CA SER A 53 3.53 0.26 0.96
C SER A 53 2.43 -0.70 1.38
N CYS A 54 1.46 -0.92 0.50
CA CYS A 54 0.51 -2.02 0.63
C CYS A 54 1.26 -3.35 0.66
N LYS A 55 0.86 -4.26 1.56
CA LYS A 55 1.47 -5.58 1.69
C LYS A 55 0.49 -6.70 1.33
N ASP A 56 0.97 -7.75 0.68
CA ASP A 56 0.19 -8.91 0.28
C ASP A 56 -0.08 -9.90 1.42
N GLU A 57 -0.66 -11.06 1.11
CA GLU A 57 -0.91 -12.13 2.10
C GLU A 57 0.37 -12.72 2.71
N ASN A 58 1.52 -12.54 2.09
CA ASN A 58 2.81 -13.01 2.61
C ASN A 58 3.62 -11.88 3.27
N GLY A 59 3.11 -10.65 3.27
CA GLY A 59 3.80 -9.46 3.76
C GLY A 59 4.77 -8.85 2.76
N ASN A 60 4.78 -9.30 1.50
CA ASN A 60 5.54 -8.68 0.42
C ASN A 60 4.85 -7.41 -0.06
N GLU A 61 5.59 -6.52 -0.70
CA GLU A 61 5.05 -5.25 -1.16
C GLU A 61 4.30 -5.38 -2.48
N VAL A 62 3.20 -4.66 -2.60
CA VAL A 62 2.35 -4.61 -3.81
C VAL A 62 1.89 -3.19 -4.12
N ASP A 63 1.62 -2.93 -5.39
CA ASP A 63 1.15 -1.60 -5.82
C ASP A 63 -0.27 -1.31 -5.31
N TRP A 64 -1.10 -2.36 -5.22
CA TRP A 64 -2.47 -2.27 -4.71
C TRP A 64 -3.00 -3.63 -4.30
N PHE A 65 -4.01 -3.64 -3.44
CA PHE A 65 -4.84 -4.82 -3.17
C PHE A 65 -6.30 -4.46 -2.93
N ILE A 66 -7.19 -5.43 -3.11
CA ILE A 66 -8.61 -5.37 -2.75
C ILE A 66 -8.93 -6.59 -1.87
N ILE A 67 -9.63 -6.32 -0.76
CA ILE A 67 -10.17 -7.33 0.14
C ILE A 67 -11.68 -7.19 0.19
N TYR A 68 -12.39 -8.29 -0.03
CA TYR A 68 -13.82 -8.40 0.26
C TYR A 68 -14.03 -9.36 1.44
N LYS A 69 -14.25 -8.82 2.63
CA LYS A 69 -14.56 -9.62 3.82
C LYS A 69 -15.99 -10.13 3.74
N LEU A 70 -16.16 -11.43 3.97
CA LEU A 70 -17.46 -12.08 3.99
C LEU A 70 -18.21 -11.80 5.31
N PRO A 71 -19.54 -11.65 5.30
CA PRO A 71 -20.33 -11.61 6.52
C PRO A 71 -20.25 -12.95 7.25
N ARG A 72 -20.41 -12.94 8.58
CA ARG A 72 -20.66 -14.17 9.33
C ARG A 72 -21.94 -14.82 8.80
N SER A 73 -21.86 -16.07 8.40
CA SER A 73 -22.98 -16.77 7.76
C SER A 73 -22.96 -18.26 8.08
N THR A 74 -24.13 -18.88 8.05
CA THR A 74 -24.34 -20.33 8.21
C THR A 74 -24.21 -21.10 6.89
N LEU A 75 -23.85 -20.42 5.79
CA LEU A 75 -23.59 -21.05 4.50
C LEU A 75 -22.50 -22.13 4.63
N LYS A 76 -22.91 -23.39 4.53
CA LYS A 76 -22.06 -24.57 4.81
C LYS A 76 -20.81 -24.67 3.93
N SER A 77 -20.84 -24.10 2.72
CA SER A 77 -19.73 -24.17 1.76
C SER A 77 -18.50 -23.36 2.17
N VAL A 78 -18.66 -22.32 3.00
CA VAL A 78 -17.57 -21.43 3.42
C VAL A 78 -17.51 -21.26 4.95
N ASN A 79 -18.61 -21.52 5.66
CA ASN A 79 -18.81 -21.35 7.10
C ASN A 79 -18.03 -20.14 7.68
N PRO A 80 -18.22 -18.93 7.12
CA PRO A 80 -17.40 -17.78 7.48
C PRO A 80 -17.72 -17.38 8.93
N THR A 81 -16.73 -17.47 9.81
CA THR A 81 -16.79 -17.01 11.21
C THR A 81 -16.80 -15.48 11.35
N GLY A 82 -16.80 -14.77 10.22
CA GLY A 82 -16.80 -13.31 10.11
C GLY A 82 -15.45 -12.68 9.77
N GLY A 83 -14.37 -13.48 9.76
CA GLY A 83 -13.00 -13.04 9.42
C GLY A 83 -12.48 -13.46 8.05
N LYS A 84 -13.19 -14.35 7.34
CA LYS A 84 -12.83 -14.82 5.99
C LYS A 84 -13.04 -13.74 4.94
N PHE A 85 -12.20 -13.75 3.91
CA PHE A 85 -12.23 -12.74 2.86
C PHE A 85 -11.77 -13.28 1.52
N ALA A 86 -12.26 -12.67 0.45
CA ALA A 86 -11.70 -12.79 -0.89
C ALA A 86 -10.59 -11.74 -1.07
N TYR A 87 -9.54 -12.08 -1.81
CA TYR A 87 -8.34 -11.25 -1.94
C TYR A 87 -7.83 -11.18 -3.38
N VAL A 88 -7.34 -10.01 -3.79
CA VAL A 88 -6.66 -9.77 -5.07
C VAL A 88 -5.66 -8.64 -4.92
N ASP A 89 -4.54 -8.71 -5.63
CA ASP A 89 -3.50 -7.67 -5.66
C ASP A 89 -2.89 -7.48 -7.06
N SER A 90 -1.92 -6.57 -7.15
CA SER A 90 -1.20 -6.27 -8.39
C SER A 90 -0.52 -7.49 -9.01
N GLU A 91 -0.03 -8.42 -8.19
CA GLU A 91 0.79 -9.56 -8.64
C GLU A 91 -0.07 -10.76 -9.07
N ASN A 92 -1.24 -10.94 -8.45
CA ASN A 92 -2.15 -12.05 -8.73
C ASN A 92 -3.38 -11.64 -9.56
N SER A 93 -3.51 -10.37 -9.93
CA SER A 93 -4.64 -9.81 -10.69
C SER A 93 -5.03 -10.61 -11.94
N LYS A 94 -4.08 -11.17 -12.68
CA LYS A 94 -4.35 -12.01 -13.87
C LYS A 94 -5.16 -13.27 -13.53
N LYS A 95 -4.91 -13.89 -12.38
CA LYS A 95 -5.67 -15.08 -11.92
C LYS A 95 -7.13 -14.76 -11.62
N THR A 96 -7.44 -13.50 -11.33
CA THR A 96 -8.80 -13.07 -10.96
C THR A 96 -9.75 -12.86 -12.13
N LEU A 97 -9.24 -12.95 -13.37
CA LEU A 97 -10.08 -13.04 -14.56
C LEU A 97 -10.88 -14.34 -14.59
N GLU A 98 -10.47 -15.37 -13.84
CA GLU A 98 -11.14 -16.67 -13.78
C GLU A 98 -12.01 -16.82 -12.52
N TYR A 99 -11.47 -16.49 -11.34
CA TYR A 99 -12.18 -16.54 -10.07
C TYR A 99 -11.55 -15.63 -9.01
N TRP A 100 -12.33 -15.21 -8.01
CA TRP A 100 -11.81 -14.45 -6.87
C TRP A 100 -11.41 -15.42 -5.74
N PRO A 101 -10.12 -15.64 -5.45
CA PRO A 101 -9.69 -16.59 -4.45
C PRO A 101 -10.14 -16.17 -3.04
N ILE A 102 -10.64 -17.14 -2.28
CA ILE A 102 -10.87 -16.98 -0.84
C ILE A 102 -9.56 -17.23 -0.11
N SER A 103 -9.13 -16.24 0.67
CA SER A 103 -7.96 -16.32 1.53
C SER A 103 -8.11 -17.41 2.59
N GLN A 104 -6.99 -18.08 2.89
CA GLN A 104 -6.91 -18.98 4.04
C GLN A 104 -6.73 -18.23 5.36
N GLN A 105 -6.34 -16.96 5.32
CA GLN A 105 -6.08 -16.12 6.47
C GLN A 105 -7.37 -15.60 7.11
N ASP A 106 -7.22 -14.93 8.25
CA ASP A 106 -8.33 -14.38 9.02
C ASP A 106 -8.01 -12.94 9.41
N LEU A 107 -8.89 -11.99 9.07
CA LEU A 107 -8.69 -10.56 9.36
C LEU A 107 -8.63 -10.25 10.87
N PHE A 108 -9.07 -11.15 11.75
CA PHE A 108 -8.94 -11.02 13.20
C PHE A 108 -7.58 -11.47 13.75
N LYS A 109 -6.69 -11.99 12.89
CA LYS A 109 -5.29 -12.32 13.23
C LYS A 109 -4.35 -11.27 12.65
N ASN A 110 -3.13 -11.14 13.19
CA ASN A 110 -2.13 -10.19 12.69
C ASN A 110 -1.34 -10.70 11.46
N SER A 111 -1.59 -11.92 11.01
CA SER A 111 -1.01 -12.52 9.81
C SER A 111 -1.95 -12.32 8.61
N ASN A 112 -2.15 -11.07 8.20
CA ASN A 112 -3.01 -10.72 7.06
C ASN A 112 -2.55 -9.42 6.37
N PRO A 113 -2.94 -9.17 5.10
CA PRO A 113 -2.50 -8.00 4.31
C PRO A 113 -2.72 -6.65 5.02
N ILE A 114 -3.86 -6.47 5.70
CA ILE A 114 -4.19 -5.24 6.43
C ILE A 114 -3.26 -5.07 7.63
N ALA A 115 -3.04 -6.15 8.39
CA ALA A 115 -2.12 -6.12 9.52
C ALA A 115 -0.69 -5.85 9.08
N TYR A 116 -0.22 -6.47 8.00
CA TYR A 116 1.12 -6.21 7.47
C TYR A 116 1.29 -4.77 6.98
N THR A 117 0.29 -4.25 6.25
CA THR A 117 0.29 -2.87 5.74
C THR A 117 0.32 -1.83 6.87
N LEU A 118 -0.40 -2.07 7.97
CA LEU A 118 -0.53 -1.13 9.09
C LEU A 118 0.51 -1.34 10.19
N ARG A 119 1.48 -2.24 10.00
CA ARG A 119 2.43 -2.69 11.04
C ARG A 119 3.15 -1.53 11.74
N SER A 120 3.63 -0.55 10.99
CA SER A 120 4.34 0.62 11.51
C SER A 120 3.50 1.49 12.46
N LEU A 121 2.17 1.41 12.40
CA LEU A 121 1.27 2.16 13.28
C LEU A 121 1.02 1.47 14.62
N TYR A 122 0.93 0.14 14.65
CA TYR A 122 0.59 -0.58 15.90
C TYR A 122 1.79 -1.21 16.59
N GLU A 123 2.93 -1.47 15.94
CA GLU A 123 4.09 -2.02 16.65
C GLU A 123 4.91 -0.96 17.41
N ARG A 124 4.39 0.27 17.54
CA ARG A 124 5.09 1.43 18.14
C ARG A 124 6.47 1.68 17.54
N THR A 125 6.72 1.15 16.34
CA THR A 125 7.86 1.48 15.48
C THR A 125 7.60 2.77 14.70
N THR A 126 6.59 3.54 15.14
CA THR A 126 6.12 4.76 14.50
C THR A 126 7.20 5.83 14.67
N SER A 127 8.10 5.93 13.70
CA SER A 127 9.10 6.99 13.67
C SER A 127 8.42 8.34 13.70
N GLU A 128 9.02 9.33 14.34
CA GLU A 128 8.59 10.74 14.22
C GLU A 128 8.70 11.24 12.76
N ASP A 129 9.33 10.46 11.87
CA ASP A 129 9.43 10.71 10.44
C ASP A 129 8.26 10.16 9.59
N ILE A 130 7.21 9.55 10.17
CA ILE A 130 6.02 9.17 9.39
C ILE A 130 4.82 10.07 9.61
N LEU A 131 4.17 10.40 8.50
CA LEU A 131 2.87 11.05 8.40
C LEU A 131 1.79 9.99 8.46
N TYR A 132 0.76 10.20 9.27
CA TYR A 132 -0.47 9.42 9.10
C TYR A 132 -1.73 10.21 9.43
N PHE A 133 -2.82 9.80 8.79
CA PHE A 133 -4.19 10.19 9.11
C PHE A 133 -5.07 8.95 9.17
N ALA A 134 -5.73 8.73 10.30
CA ALA A 134 -6.81 7.77 10.41
C ALA A 134 -8.14 8.55 10.45
N TYR A 135 -9.04 8.25 9.52
CA TYR A 135 -10.34 8.90 9.41
C TYR A 135 -11.48 7.89 9.37
N ASN A 136 -12.59 8.21 10.02
CA ASN A 136 -13.77 7.35 10.13
C ASN A 136 -14.96 8.18 10.64
N ASP A 137 -16.11 8.11 9.97
CA ASP A 137 -17.35 8.73 10.45
C ASP A 137 -17.85 8.11 11.77
N GLU A 138 -17.50 6.84 12.01
CA GLU A 138 -17.76 6.07 13.24
C GLU A 138 -16.44 5.60 13.92
N PRO A 139 -15.62 6.51 14.48
CA PRO A 139 -14.29 6.17 14.98
C PRO A 139 -14.33 5.32 16.25
N PRO A 140 -13.23 4.61 16.59
CA PRO A 140 -13.11 3.92 17.88
C PRO A 140 -13.13 4.95 19.01
N LYS A 141 -14.11 4.86 19.92
CA LYS A 141 -14.37 5.74 21.08
C LYS A 141 -13.43 6.97 21.16
N THR A 142 -13.87 8.08 20.58
CA THR A 142 -13.16 9.36 20.67
C THR A 142 -13.78 10.21 21.78
N ASN A 143 -12.95 10.90 22.56
CA ASN A 143 -13.40 12.00 23.43
C ASN A 143 -13.76 13.26 22.62
N GLU A 144 -13.54 13.23 21.31
CA GLU A 144 -13.81 14.33 20.40
C GLU A 144 -15.32 14.39 20.11
N GLY A 145 -15.90 15.58 20.28
CA GLY A 145 -17.34 15.86 20.39
C GLY A 145 -18.24 15.42 19.23
N LYS A 146 -19.49 15.91 19.22
CA LYS A 146 -20.50 15.47 18.23
C LYS A 146 -20.14 15.94 16.81
N TRP A 147 -19.57 15.05 16.00
CA TRP A 147 -19.23 15.29 14.60
C TRP A 147 -20.45 15.17 13.68
N LYS A 148 -21.36 16.15 13.72
CA LYS A 148 -22.50 16.21 12.79
C LYS A 148 -22.07 16.74 11.41
N GLY A 149 -22.63 16.19 10.33
CA GLY A 149 -22.51 16.74 8.97
C GLY A 149 -21.24 16.41 8.17
N LYS A 150 -20.35 15.56 8.70
CA LYS A 150 -19.12 15.10 8.02
C LYS A 150 -19.39 14.02 6.97
N GLY A 151 -18.41 13.77 6.09
CA GLY A 151 -18.53 12.78 5.01
C GLY A 151 -18.57 11.35 5.54
N HIS A 152 -19.31 10.49 4.85
CA HIS A 152 -19.38 9.05 5.13
C HIS A 152 -18.18 8.32 4.53
N SER A 153 -16.99 8.61 5.04
CA SER A 153 -15.75 8.04 4.57
C SER A 153 -14.89 7.52 5.71
N LYS A 154 -14.15 6.44 5.43
CA LYS A 154 -13.26 5.79 6.38
C LYS A 154 -11.98 5.34 5.67
N GLY A 155 -10.85 5.40 6.36
CA GLY A 155 -9.57 5.01 5.80
C GLY A 155 -8.37 5.38 6.66
N VAL A 156 -7.20 4.98 6.18
CA VAL A 156 -5.89 5.28 6.75
C VAL A 156 -4.97 5.74 5.63
N VAL A 157 -4.33 6.87 5.83
CA VAL A 157 -3.23 7.38 5.00
C VAL A 157 -1.96 7.30 5.83
N LEU A 158 -0.88 6.77 5.25
CA LEU A 158 0.42 6.72 5.91
C LEU A 158 1.53 6.93 4.89
N PHE A 159 2.48 7.82 5.17
CA PHE A 159 3.61 8.13 4.30
C PHE A 159 4.90 8.35 5.10
N ASP A 160 6.03 7.92 4.55
CA ASP A 160 7.37 8.40 4.90
C ASP A 160 7.85 9.46 3.88
N LYS A 161 9.14 9.79 3.88
CA LYS A 161 9.73 10.79 2.95
C LYS A 161 9.75 10.33 1.48
N THR A 162 9.53 9.05 1.21
CA THR A 162 9.69 8.41 -0.10
C THR A 162 8.36 7.91 -0.67
N ALA A 163 7.57 7.20 0.12
CA ALA A 163 6.31 6.63 -0.30
C ALA A 163 5.35 6.41 0.87
N GLY A 164 4.19 5.88 0.53
CA GLY A 164 3.17 5.53 1.48
C GLY A 164 2.02 4.79 0.83
N PHE A 165 0.95 4.62 1.60
CA PHE A 165 -0.28 4.03 1.11
C PHE A 165 -1.51 4.83 1.52
N TRP A 166 -2.57 4.63 0.75
CA TRP A 166 -3.92 5.00 1.12
C TRP A 166 -4.80 3.75 1.17
N LEU A 167 -5.21 3.39 2.39
CA LEU A 167 -6.11 2.29 2.68
C LEU A 167 -7.53 2.83 2.89
N LEU A 168 -8.42 2.61 1.93
CA LEU A 168 -9.84 2.88 2.05
C LEU A 168 -10.56 1.68 2.64
N HIS A 169 -11.57 1.90 3.49
CA HIS A 169 -12.35 0.80 4.05
C HIS A 169 -13.77 1.18 4.43
N SER A 170 -14.61 0.17 4.73
CA SER A 170 -15.98 0.36 5.22
C SER A 170 -16.15 0.08 6.73
N VAL A 171 -15.11 -0.39 7.42
CA VAL A 171 -15.20 -0.88 8.81
C VAL A 171 -15.39 0.24 9.87
N PRO A 172 -16.51 0.26 10.62
CA PRO A 172 -16.69 1.15 11.77
C PRO A 172 -15.76 0.78 12.92
N LYS A 173 -15.31 1.76 13.70
CA LYS A 173 -14.47 1.61 14.91
C LYS A 173 -13.12 0.93 14.65
N PHE A 174 -12.64 0.98 13.41
CA PHE A 174 -11.34 0.42 12.99
C PHE A 174 -10.17 1.12 13.71
N MET A 175 -9.05 0.43 13.88
CA MET A 175 -7.81 0.95 14.53
C MET A 175 -7.92 1.30 16.02
N LYS A 176 -8.81 0.63 16.77
CA LYS A 176 -8.92 0.81 18.23
C LYS A 176 -7.62 0.52 19.00
N GLY A 177 -6.79 -0.40 18.49
CA GLY A 177 -5.55 -0.84 19.13
C GLY A 177 -4.32 0.05 18.91
N LEU A 178 -4.46 1.17 18.16
CA LEU A 178 -3.37 2.11 17.89
C LEU A 178 -2.61 2.53 19.15
N LYS A 179 -3.34 2.97 20.19
CA LYS A 179 -2.73 3.44 21.45
C LYS A 179 -2.11 2.33 22.29
N SER A 180 -2.63 1.11 22.19
CA SER A 180 -2.16 -0.05 22.95
C SER A 180 -1.03 -0.80 22.25
N GLY A 181 -0.63 -0.35 21.04
CA GLY A 181 0.40 -1.01 20.27
C GLY A 181 0.01 -2.39 19.77
N GLN A 182 -1.24 -2.59 19.34
CA GLN A 182 -1.75 -3.89 18.91
C GLN A 182 -2.63 -3.79 17.67
N TYR A 183 -2.51 -4.76 16.77
CA TYR A 183 -3.48 -4.95 15.70
C TYR A 183 -4.80 -5.49 16.29
N VAL A 184 -5.88 -4.74 16.10
CA VAL A 184 -7.21 -5.10 16.59
C VAL A 184 -8.23 -4.89 15.48
N PHE A 185 -8.77 -5.99 14.96
CA PHE A 185 -9.90 -5.93 14.04
C PHE A 185 -11.23 -5.82 14.81
N PRO A 186 -12.13 -4.88 14.48
CA PRO A 186 -13.33 -4.64 15.29
C PRO A 186 -14.30 -5.82 15.27
N GLU A 187 -14.70 -6.27 16.45
CA GLU A 187 -15.69 -7.35 16.65
C GLU A 187 -17.05 -7.05 15.99
N ASN A 188 -17.47 -5.78 15.95
CA ASN A 188 -18.70 -5.37 15.26
C ASN A 188 -18.66 -5.56 13.74
N ALA A 189 -17.48 -5.82 13.16
CA ALA A 189 -17.33 -6.08 11.73
C ALA A 189 -17.68 -7.54 11.35
N LYS A 190 -17.86 -8.46 12.31
CA LYS A 190 -18.12 -9.88 12.01
C LYS A 190 -19.37 -10.10 11.16
N ASN A 191 -20.46 -9.41 11.49
CA ASN A 191 -21.79 -9.73 10.96
C ASN A 191 -22.02 -9.25 9.52
N ASN A 192 -21.30 -8.22 9.07
CA ASN A 192 -21.52 -7.61 7.77
C ASN A 192 -20.34 -7.84 6.83
N GLY A 193 -20.60 -7.81 5.52
CA GLY A 193 -19.55 -7.70 4.51
C GLY A 193 -18.79 -6.38 4.68
N GLN A 194 -17.50 -6.38 4.36
CA GLN A 194 -16.65 -5.19 4.44
C GLN A 194 -15.67 -5.18 3.27
N MET A 195 -15.30 -4.00 2.80
CA MET A 195 -14.31 -3.86 1.75
C MET A 195 -13.09 -3.08 2.26
N PHE A 196 -11.93 -3.46 1.77
CA PHE A 196 -10.70 -2.67 1.85
C PHE A 196 -10.09 -2.55 0.47
N VAL A 197 -9.56 -1.37 0.16
CA VAL A 197 -8.77 -1.11 -1.03
C VAL A 197 -7.52 -0.36 -0.58
N CYS A 198 -6.35 -0.85 -0.97
CA CYS A 198 -5.09 -0.21 -0.67
C CYS A 198 -4.39 0.16 -1.97
N PHE A 199 -3.83 1.37 -2.02
CA PHE A 199 -2.94 1.82 -3.09
C PHE A 199 -1.63 2.34 -2.51
N THR A 200 -0.52 1.91 -3.07
CA THR A 200 0.83 2.44 -2.80
C THR A 200 1.07 3.66 -3.68
N PHE A 201 1.61 4.72 -3.10
CA PHE A 201 1.92 5.98 -3.79
C PHE A 201 3.31 6.48 -3.39
N ARG A 202 3.95 7.24 -4.28
CA ARG A 202 5.08 8.08 -3.89
C ARG A 202 4.61 9.27 -3.04
N THR A 203 5.48 9.77 -2.17
CA THR A 203 5.13 10.81 -1.17
C THR A 203 4.60 12.10 -1.78
N GLU A 204 4.97 12.45 -3.02
CA GLU A 204 4.48 13.67 -3.66
C GLU A 204 2.94 13.67 -3.86
N GLN A 205 2.31 12.50 -3.84
CA GLN A 205 0.86 12.37 -3.98
C GLN A 205 0.10 12.74 -2.70
N VAL A 206 0.76 12.80 -1.54
CA VAL A 206 0.06 12.97 -0.26
C VAL A 206 -0.64 14.31 -0.14
N GLU A 207 -0.12 15.36 -0.79
CA GLU A 207 -0.76 16.67 -0.82
C GLU A 207 -2.12 16.59 -1.56
N LYS A 208 -2.16 15.88 -2.69
CA LYS A 208 -3.40 15.69 -3.45
C LYS A 208 -4.39 14.82 -2.69
N ILE A 209 -3.92 13.77 -2.01
CA ILE A 209 -4.76 12.94 -1.15
C ILE A 209 -5.35 13.78 -0.02
N ALA A 210 -4.57 14.65 0.61
CA ALA A 210 -5.06 15.53 1.68
C ALA A 210 -6.14 16.50 1.17
N GLU A 211 -5.96 17.06 -0.03
CA GLU A 211 -7.00 17.86 -0.69
C GLU A 211 -8.30 17.08 -0.89
N LEU A 212 -8.24 15.85 -1.42
CA LEU A 212 -9.41 14.99 -1.61
C LEU A 212 -10.11 14.68 -0.28
N LEU A 213 -9.35 14.35 0.77
CA LEU A 213 -9.87 14.09 2.11
C LEU A 213 -10.58 15.33 2.69
N ARG A 214 -10.05 16.53 2.41
CA ARG A 214 -10.68 17.78 2.82
C ARG A 214 -11.99 18.04 2.09
N THR A 215 -12.01 17.86 0.78
CA THR A 215 -13.21 18.05 -0.06
C THR A 215 -14.34 17.13 0.37
N GLN A 216 -14.05 15.85 0.67
CA GLN A 216 -15.06 14.92 1.16
C GLN A 216 -15.42 15.10 2.65
N ASN A 217 -14.84 16.09 3.35
CA ASN A 217 -15.07 16.32 4.77
C ASN A 217 -14.75 15.08 5.63
N ALA A 218 -13.61 14.44 5.38
CA ALA A 218 -13.17 13.22 6.08
C ALA A 218 -12.96 13.46 7.59
N LYS A 219 -13.58 12.64 8.44
CA LYS A 219 -13.46 12.79 9.90
C LYS A 219 -12.17 12.15 10.43
N VAL A 220 -11.09 12.92 10.47
CA VAL A 220 -9.78 12.50 11.00
C VAL A 220 -9.82 12.44 12.53
N TYR A 221 -9.66 11.25 13.13
CA TYR A 221 -9.71 11.05 14.59
C TYR A 221 -8.36 10.68 15.21
N ALA A 222 -7.36 10.34 14.39
CA ALA A 222 -5.98 10.13 14.82
C ALA A 222 -5.04 10.61 13.71
N ARG A 223 -3.93 11.24 14.11
CA ARG A 223 -2.98 11.84 13.17
C ARG A 223 -1.60 12.02 13.79
N GLN A 224 -0.59 12.05 12.94
CA GLN A 224 0.78 12.46 13.26
C GLN A 224 1.36 13.19 12.06
N LEU A 225 2.06 14.29 12.31
CA LEU A 225 2.78 15.07 11.31
C LEU A 225 4.27 15.00 11.60
N PRO A 226 5.10 14.53 10.66
CA PRO A 226 6.55 14.51 10.82
C PRO A 226 7.17 15.86 10.46
N GLY A 227 8.38 16.13 10.95
CA GLY A 227 9.06 17.42 10.76
C GLY A 227 9.37 17.80 9.30
N TRP A 228 9.35 16.84 8.37
CA TRP A 228 9.55 17.09 6.95
C TRP A 228 8.30 17.65 6.24
N ILE A 229 7.15 17.68 6.91
CA ILE A 229 5.96 18.40 6.43
C ILE A 229 6.22 19.91 6.56
N GLY A 230 6.73 20.49 5.49
CA GLY A 230 6.98 21.93 5.35
C GLY A 230 5.91 22.66 4.52
N GLY A 231 6.22 23.89 4.11
CA GLY A 231 5.30 24.77 3.37
C GLY A 231 4.75 24.21 2.05
N SER A 232 5.42 23.22 1.45
CA SER A 232 4.95 22.53 0.24
C SER A 232 3.79 21.55 0.47
N PHE A 233 3.41 21.29 1.74
CA PHE A 233 2.34 20.38 2.14
C PHE A 233 1.25 21.13 2.93
N GLU A 234 0.73 22.20 2.32
CA GLU A 234 -0.27 23.07 2.92
C GLU A 234 -1.59 22.32 3.19
N LYS A 235 -2.06 21.51 2.23
CA LYS A 235 -3.32 20.76 2.35
C LYS A 235 -3.23 19.70 3.43
N VAL A 236 -2.07 19.05 3.58
CA VAL A 236 -1.78 18.15 4.71
C VAL A 236 -1.91 18.87 6.05
N THR A 237 -1.28 20.04 6.20
CA THR A 237 -1.31 20.84 7.43
C THR A 237 -2.73 21.29 7.79
N LEU A 238 -3.49 21.71 6.78
CA LEU A 238 -4.87 22.14 6.95
C LEU A 238 -5.81 20.96 7.28
N LEU A 239 -5.62 19.79 6.66
CA LEU A 239 -6.34 18.56 7.01
C LEU A 239 -6.07 18.17 8.48
N ALA A 240 -4.82 18.23 8.92
CA ALA A 240 -4.45 17.93 10.29
C ALA A 240 -5.10 18.88 11.31
N SER A 241 -5.35 20.12 10.89
CA SER A 241 -6.05 21.15 11.66
C SER A 241 -7.58 21.06 11.55
N ASN A 242 -8.13 20.01 10.93
CA ASN A 242 -9.56 19.84 10.68
C ASN A 242 -10.21 21.03 9.94
N LYS A 243 -9.45 21.69 9.05
CA LYS A 243 -9.98 22.72 8.15
C LYS A 243 -10.42 22.05 6.85
N PHE A 244 -11.71 22.12 6.54
CA PHE A 244 -12.33 21.44 5.40
C PHE A 244 -12.92 22.45 4.43
N GLU A 245 -13.08 22.05 3.17
CA GLU A 245 -13.79 22.85 2.19
C GLU A 245 -15.28 22.91 2.54
N GLU A 246 -15.88 24.10 2.36
CA GLU A 246 -17.32 24.27 2.54
C GLU A 246 -18.07 23.45 1.49
N LYS A 247 -19.12 22.75 1.93
CA LYS A 247 -20.03 22.08 0.99
C LYS A 247 -20.81 23.14 0.23
N ALA A 248 -20.84 23.05 -1.09
CA ALA A 248 -21.80 23.79 -1.88
C ALA A 248 -23.21 23.52 -1.33
N LYS A 249 -23.98 24.59 -1.09
CA LYS A 249 -25.39 24.44 -0.75
C LYS A 249 -26.12 23.88 -1.98
N PRO A 250 -27.02 22.89 -1.81
CA PRO A 250 -27.78 22.33 -2.92
C PRO A 250 -28.64 23.39 -3.62
#